data_AF-F0VJI0-F1
#
_entry.id   AF-F0VJI0-F1
#
_cell.length_a   1.000
_cell.length_b   1.000
_cell.length_c   1.000
_cell.angle_alpha   90.00
_cell.angle_beta   90.00
_cell.angle_gamma   90.00
#
_symmetry.space_group_name_H-M   'P 1'
#
loop_
_entity.id
_entity.type
_entity.pdbx_description
1 polymer ?
#
loop_
_entity_poly.entity_id
_entity_poly.type
_entity_poly.pdbx_seq_one_letter_code
_entity_poly.pdbx_strand_id
1 'polypeptide(L)'
;MRFFDGSVYSEEEDLLEKKRRIGVGMGPGGSAPSRGAPPASGSSPGSFRSSCGRGVFVSSPTSSQAGLLSESLPRAPSCSPPLAPPPFSPSSLSSPKLVPVSEYCKLSRRFPPGQEAVGAFDLAVKFETLVSLRFPLDQHPRRTHACFPRSRLASMPSRPRPPASLPSPAAFQQLLGEAISIAKANADILPVSTLLSVAHAAARLGVQIFSFASALRRRALDLLPEIKNPAAFIRLLQDLEKLGGLGDRHFIFFREKVKETLQSASSRCSLFGTTLVVHLLARHRLRDEELLTLAYRRFSRNRYTLAAAVRETPSLLAALPLALSRLEVPTLAASVLDSLLRDQARATLSQLSIHELSNLAYAIACVSTHSQVTYKIGPLCVDDEEALQFLSLAREKKLLNLVHVSQVQKRVGRLLFDEGLMSEICVEYPLGPYVLDFAIPSRKLVVEVDGEAHFFFGTTVPTAQTRMKRELLAAMGWHVVVVPQELWRNKRKGKIKEFVARKVREGLEIDSGGR
;
A
#
# COMPACT_ATOMS: atom_id res chain seq x y z
N MET A 1 13.60 28.47 19.26
CA MET A 1 12.57 29.30 18.57
C MET A 1 11.48 28.40 18.02
N ARG A 2 10.22 28.86 17.98
CA ARG A 2 9.11 28.14 17.31
C ARG A 2 8.69 28.95 16.07
N PHE A 3 9.11 28.51 14.89
CA PHE A 3 8.66 29.05 13.60
C PHE A 3 7.94 27.98 12.79
N PHE A 4 6.78 27.58 13.30
CA PHE A 4 5.69 27.09 12.47
C PHE A 4 4.48 27.93 12.82
N ASP A 5 4.21 28.94 12.00
CA ASP A 5 2.92 29.60 12.03
C ASP A 5 1.86 28.56 11.65
N GLY A 6 0.90 28.39 12.55
CA GLY A 6 -0.21 27.50 12.37
C GLY A 6 -1.19 28.11 11.39
N SER A 7 -0.95 27.93 10.09
CA SER A 7 -2.00 28.02 9.05
C SER A 7 -2.99 26.86 9.18
N VAL A 8 -3.60 26.79 10.38
CA VAL A 8 -4.74 25.98 10.75
C VAL A 8 -5.91 26.46 9.90
N TYR A 9 -6.41 25.59 9.03
CA TYR A 9 -7.66 25.84 8.31
C TYR A 9 -8.74 26.20 9.34
N SER A 10 -9.53 27.24 9.08
CA SER A 10 -10.57 27.63 10.02
C SER A 10 -11.55 26.47 10.22
N GLU A 11 -12.06 26.31 11.45
CA GLU A 11 -12.98 25.21 11.76
C GLU A 11 -14.23 25.25 10.85
N GLU A 12 -14.61 26.44 10.36
CA GLU A 12 -15.64 26.61 9.33
C GLU A 12 -15.30 25.94 7.99
N GLU A 13 -14.08 26.08 7.45
CA GLU A 13 -13.73 25.45 6.16
C GLU A 13 -13.77 23.92 6.25
N ASP A 14 -13.24 23.34 7.34
CA ASP A 14 -13.26 21.88 7.53
C ASP A 14 -14.68 21.38 7.87
N LEU A 15 -15.49 22.13 8.63
CA LEU A 15 -16.92 21.83 8.84
C LEU A 15 -17.74 21.90 7.54
N LEU A 16 -17.48 22.88 6.68
CA LEU A 16 -18.14 23.01 5.37
C LEU A 16 -17.73 21.87 4.43
N GLU A 17 -16.48 21.45 4.43
CA GLU A 17 -16.03 20.30 3.63
C GLU A 17 -16.54 18.97 4.19
N LYS A 18 -16.59 18.81 5.52
CA LYS A 18 -17.20 17.65 6.20
C LYS A 18 -18.68 17.52 5.88
N LYS A 19 -19.43 18.63 5.81
CA LYS A 19 -20.82 18.69 5.32
C LYS A 19 -20.96 18.38 3.82
N ARG A 20 -19.96 18.68 2.99
CA ARG A 20 -19.96 18.30 1.56
C ARG A 20 -19.60 16.82 1.32
N ARG A 21 -18.83 16.21 2.21
CA ARG A 21 -18.36 14.81 2.12
C ARG A 21 -19.34 13.82 2.77
N ILE A 22 -20.01 14.21 3.85
CA ILE A 22 -21.05 13.41 4.50
C ILE A 22 -22.40 13.80 3.87
N GLY A 23 -22.89 12.97 2.95
CA GLY A 23 -24.17 13.18 2.23
C GLY A 23 -25.43 12.97 3.09
N VAL A 24 -25.51 13.63 4.25
CA VAL A 24 -26.67 13.60 5.14
C VAL A 24 -27.48 14.88 4.96
N GLY A 25 -28.41 14.82 3.99
CA GLY A 25 -29.51 15.75 3.86
C GLY A 25 -30.82 14.98 3.93
N MET A 26 -31.39 14.82 5.12
CA MET A 26 -32.75 14.28 5.28
C MET A 26 -33.76 15.42 5.24
N GLY A 27 -34.68 15.36 4.28
CA GLY A 27 -35.80 16.28 4.11
C GLY A 27 -36.69 15.77 2.98
N PRO A 28 -37.99 15.47 3.22
CA PRO A 28 -38.83 14.78 2.25
C PRO A 28 -39.52 15.74 1.26
N GLY A 29 -39.74 15.26 0.04
CA GLY A 29 -40.60 15.91 -0.96
C GLY A 29 -39.91 17.00 -1.80
N GLY A 30 -39.68 16.72 -3.08
CA GLY A 30 -39.09 17.67 -4.02
C GLY A 30 -38.93 17.08 -5.42
N SER A 31 -39.98 17.20 -6.24
CA SER A 31 -40.02 16.63 -7.59
C SER A 31 -39.00 17.28 -8.54
N ALA A 32 -38.04 16.51 -9.05
CA ALA A 32 -37.10 16.98 -10.06
C ALA A 32 -37.77 17.04 -11.45
N PRO A 33 -37.74 18.19 -12.17
CA PRO A 33 -38.40 18.32 -13.47
C PRO A 33 -37.60 17.62 -14.59
N SER A 34 -38.34 16.99 -15.52
CA SER A 34 -37.77 16.25 -16.65
C SER A 34 -37.17 17.15 -17.72
N ARG A 35 -35.93 16.86 -18.11
CA ARG A 35 -35.31 17.23 -19.40
C ARG A 35 -34.48 16.03 -19.86
N GLY A 36 -34.51 15.58 -21.12
CA GLY A 36 -35.15 16.13 -22.30
C GLY A 36 -34.21 15.95 -23.48
N ALA A 37 -34.30 14.83 -24.19
CA ALA A 37 -33.30 14.40 -25.18
C ALA A 37 -33.74 14.70 -26.62
N PRO A 38 -32.90 15.37 -27.44
CA PRO A 38 -32.97 15.36 -28.89
C PRO A 38 -31.96 14.35 -29.51
N PRO A 39 -32.09 14.01 -30.82
CA PRO A 39 -31.90 12.62 -31.26
C PRO A 39 -30.70 12.38 -32.21
N ALA A 40 -30.64 11.18 -32.80
CA ALA A 40 -29.58 10.73 -33.70
C ALA A 40 -30.03 10.60 -35.17
N SER A 41 -29.08 10.81 -36.08
CA SER A 41 -29.06 10.43 -37.51
C SER A 41 -27.61 10.03 -37.85
N GLY A 42 -27.29 9.05 -38.70
CA GLY A 42 -27.66 8.97 -40.13
C GLY A 42 -26.73 9.89 -40.94
N SER A 43 -25.89 9.45 -41.90
CA SER A 43 -25.76 8.14 -42.57
C SER A 43 -24.34 7.91 -43.16
N SER A 44 -24.01 6.68 -43.58
CA SER A 44 -22.82 6.31 -44.38
C SER A 44 -23.14 6.36 -45.91
N PRO A 45 -22.24 5.98 -46.87
CA PRO A 45 -20.78 5.72 -46.82
C PRO A 45 -19.98 6.45 -47.94
N GLY A 46 -18.67 6.21 -48.07
CA GLY A 46 -17.89 6.64 -49.25
C GLY A 46 -16.46 6.06 -49.31
N SER A 47 -16.10 5.43 -50.42
CA SER A 47 -14.78 4.78 -50.66
C SER A 47 -14.00 5.47 -51.78
N PHE A 48 -12.66 5.49 -51.75
CA PHE A 48 -11.82 5.45 -52.97
C PHE A 48 -10.37 4.96 -52.68
N ARG A 49 -9.55 4.79 -53.72
CA ARG A 49 -8.25 4.07 -53.75
C ARG A 49 -7.13 4.87 -54.45
N SER A 50 -5.87 4.45 -54.24
CA SER A 50 -4.68 4.71 -55.10
C SER A 50 -4.06 6.12 -55.00
N SER A 51 -2.77 6.37 -55.31
CA SER A 51 -1.75 5.57 -56.04
C SER A 51 -0.28 5.79 -55.60
N CYS A 52 0.67 5.07 -56.21
CA CYS A 52 2.15 5.17 -56.06
C CYS A 52 2.75 6.48 -56.66
N GLY A 53 4.05 6.85 -56.58
CA GLY A 53 5.33 6.25 -56.11
C GLY A 53 6.48 7.31 -56.23
N ARG A 54 7.79 7.07 -56.47
CA ARG A 54 8.70 5.89 -56.55
C ARG A 54 10.18 6.38 -56.71
N GLY A 55 11.18 5.84 -55.98
CA GLY A 55 12.64 5.99 -56.28
C GLY A 55 13.52 6.39 -55.05
N VAL A 56 14.71 5.87 -54.69
CA VAL A 56 15.65 4.77 -55.07
C VAL A 56 17.08 5.21 -55.47
N PHE A 57 18.04 4.92 -54.58
CA PHE A 57 19.48 4.58 -54.75
C PHE A 57 19.94 3.90 -53.41
N VAL A 58 20.86 2.94 -53.20
CA VAL A 58 22.04 2.29 -53.86
C VAL A 58 23.31 3.18 -54.02
N SER A 59 24.55 2.78 -53.69
CA SER A 59 25.17 1.44 -53.45
C SER A 59 26.33 1.46 -52.42
N SER A 60 26.80 0.26 -51.99
CA SER A 60 28.05 0.02 -51.21
C SER A 60 29.28 -0.24 -52.11
N PRO A 61 30.50 -0.42 -51.54
CA PRO A 61 31.19 -1.73 -51.67
C PRO A 61 31.98 -2.17 -50.40
N THR A 62 32.85 -3.20 -50.52
CA THR A 62 33.34 -4.08 -49.41
C THR A 62 34.78 -4.61 -49.58
N SER A 63 35.38 -5.15 -48.48
CA SER A 63 36.59 -6.03 -48.39
C SER A 63 37.99 -5.36 -48.59
N SER A 64 39.17 -5.94 -48.27
CA SER A 64 39.58 -7.33 -47.92
C SER A 64 40.90 -7.49 -47.09
N GLN A 65 41.00 -8.57 -46.30
CA GLN A 65 42.11 -9.42 -45.76
C GLN A 65 43.64 -9.06 -45.68
N ALA A 66 44.29 -9.69 -44.66
CA ALA A 66 45.69 -10.18 -44.50
C ALA A 66 46.86 -9.18 -44.20
N GLY A 67 47.95 -9.55 -43.49
CA GLY A 67 48.25 -10.75 -42.66
C GLY A 67 49.76 -10.94 -42.28
N LEU A 68 50.07 -11.61 -41.14
CA LEU A 68 51.42 -12.03 -40.63
C LEU A 68 52.40 -10.87 -40.25
N LEU A 69 53.44 -10.96 -39.38
CA LEU A 69 54.12 -11.98 -38.52
C LEU A 69 54.24 -11.42 -37.05
N SER A 70 54.66 -12.07 -35.95
CA SER A 70 55.21 -13.41 -35.60
C SER A 70 56.73 -13.53 -35.29
N GLU A 71 57.17 -13.18 -34.07
CA GLU A 71 58.45 -13.57 -33.42
C GLU A 71 58.22 -14.35 -32.09
N SER A 72 59.26 -14.98 -31.50
CA SER A 72 59.02 -16.17 -30.64
C SER A 72 60.03 -16.52 -29.51
N LEU A 73 59.48 -17.16 -28.45
CA LEU A 73 60.12 -18.11 -27.50
C LEU A 73 61.14 -17.53 -26.46
N PRO A 74 61.51 -18.26 -25.36
CA PRO A 74 61.26 -19.68 -25.03
C PRO A 74 60.28 -19.94 -23.85
N ARG A 75 60.14 -21.23 -23.45
CA ARG A 75 59.04 -21.75 -22.60
C ARG A 75 59.49 -22.94 -21.74
N ALA A 76 59.30 -22.89 -20.42
CA ALA A 76 59.36 -24.03 -19.49
C ALA A 76 58.83 -23.64 -18.09
N PRO A 77 58.45 -24.59 -17.20
CA PRO A 77 57.74 -25.84 -17.43
C PRO A 77 56.35 -25.84 -16.73
N SER A 78 55.66 -26.98 -16.68
CA SER A 78 54.27 -27.09 -16.18
C SER A 78 54.14 -27.28 -14.66
N CYS A 79 53.29 -26.46 -14.03
CA CYS A 79 52.62 -26.77 -12.76
C CYS A 79 51.15 -26.31 -12.85
N SER A 80 50.19 -27.19 -12.56
CA SER A 80 48.75 -26.90 -12.66
C SER A 80 48.15 -26.56 -11.30
N PRO A 81 47.66 -25.33 -11.06
CA PRO A 81 46.89 -25.00 -9.86
C PRO A 81 45.47 -25.61 -9.92
N PRO A 82 44.77 -25.74 -8.77
CA PRO A 82 43.39 -26.21 -8.75
C PRO A 82 42.44 -25.26 -9.49
N LEU A 83 41.36 -25.80 -10.07
CA LEU A 83 40.38 -25.01 -10.82
C LEU A 83 39.72 -23.94 -9.95
N ALA A 84 39.70 -22.70 -10.46
CA ALA A 84 38.88 -21.63 -9.90
C ALA A 84 37.38 -21.95 -10.05
N PRO A 85 36.53 -21.55 -9.08
CA PRO A 85 35.09 -21.67 -9.23
C PRO A 85 34.58 -20.78 -10.39
N PRO A 86 33.50 -21.18 -11.08
CA PRO A 86 32.92 -20.38 -12.15
C PRO A 86 32.42 -19.02 -11.63
N PRO A 87 32.44 -17.96 -12.45
CA PRO A 87 32.01 -16.63 -12.02
C PRO A 87 30.54 -16.63 -11.61
N PHE A 88 30.25 -15.98 -10.47
CA PHE A 88 28.88 -15.77 -9.99
C PHE A 88 28.08 -14.89 -10.95
N SER A 89 27.32 -15.53 -11.85
CA SER A 89 26.20 -14.87 -12.51
C SER A 89 25.17 -14.44 -11.44
N PRO A 90 24.82 -13.14 -11.31
CA PRO A 90 23.81 -12.72 -10.34
C PRO A 90 22.46 -13.31 -10.74
N SER A 91 22.00 -14.30 -9.97
CA SER A 91 20.73 -14.98 -10.22
C SER A 91 19.59 -13.96 -10.12
N SER A 92 18.85 -13.82 -11.23
CA SER A 92 17.84 -12.80 -11.40
C SER A 92 16.57 -13.11 -10.59
N LEU A 93 16.62 -12.79 -9.29
CA LEU A 93 15.48 -12.66 -8.38
C LEU A 93 14.58 -11.46 -8.78
N SER A 94 14.21 -11.40 -10.05
CA SER A 94 13.11 -10.59 -10.53
C SER A 94 11.82 -11.09 -9.89
N SER A 95 11.16 -10.22 -9.12
CA SER A 95 9.82 -10.48 -8.63
C SER A 95 8.92 -10.84 -9.84
N PRO A 96 8.09 -11.89 -9.77
CA PRO A 96 7.34 -12.36 -10.92
C PRO A 96 6.41 -11.24 -11.41
N LYS A 97 6.68 -10.73 -12.62
CA LYS A 97 5.89 -9.65 -13.23
C LYS A 97 4.44 -10.11 -13.36
N LEU A 98 3.52 -9.32 -12.79
CA LEU A 98 2.08 -9.54 -12.93
C LEU A 98 1.69 -9.40 -14.41
N VAL A 99 1.01 -10.41 -14.95
CA VAL A 99 0.52 -10.43 -16.33
C VAL A 99 -0.80 -9.65 -16.42
N PRO A 100 -1.03 -8.83 -17.47
CA PRO A 100 -2.28 -8.07 -17.62
C PRO A 100 -3.55 -8.93 -17.68
N VAL A 101 -4.65 -8.36 -17.15
CA VAL A 101 -5.97 -8.99 -17.05
C VAL A 101 -6.72 -8.84 -18.39
N SER A 102 -6.37 -9.65 -19.39
CA SER A 102 -7.04 -9.65 -20.71
C SER A 102 -7.66 -10.98 -21.16
N GLU A 103 -7.22 -12.13 -20.63
CA GLU A 103 -7.67 -13.46 -21.11
C GLU A 103 -8.34 -14.32 -20.03
N TYR A 104 -9.40 -13.80 -19.40
CA TYR A 104 -10.31 -14.62 -18.60
C TYR A 104 -11.52 -15.05 -19.43
N CYS A 105 -11.58 -16.34 -19.78
CA CYS A 105 -12.59 -16.91 -20.66
C CYS A 105 -14.03 -16.62 -20.22
N LYS A 106 -14.88 -16.26 -21.19
CA LYS A 106 -16.26 -15.73 -21.00
C LYS A 106 -17.31 -16.75 -20.55
N LEU A 107 -16.92 -17.86 -19.92
CA LEU A 107 -17.82 -18.91 -19.42
C LEU A 107 -18.14 -18.68 -17.94
N SER A 108 -19.05 -17.73 -17.67
CA SER A 108 -19.60 -17.49 -16.33
C SER A 108 -20.58 -18.61 -15.95
N ARG A 109 -20.05 -19.70 -15.36
CA ARG A 109 -20.87 -20.82 -14.88
C ARG A 109 -21.52 -20.46 -13.54
N ARG A 110 -22.83 -20.20 -13.57
CA ARG A 110 -23.69 -20.23 -12.39
C ARG A 110 -23.72 -21.66 -11.82
N PHE A 111 -23.89 -21.79 -10.50
CA PHE A 111 -24.26 -23.06 -9.89
C PHE A 111 -25.67 -23.47 -10.38
N PRO A 112 -25.95 -24.77 -10.61
CA PRO A 112 -27.30 -25.23 -10.94
C PRO A 112 -28.27 -24.93 -9.79
N PRO A 113 -29.54 -24.57 -10.08
CA PRO A 113 -30.57 -24.41 -9.05
C PRO A 113 -30.70 -25.64 -8.17
N GLY A 114 -30.70 -25.45 -6.84
CA GLY A 114 -30.74 -26.53 -5.85
C GLY A 114 -29.40 -27.24 -5.61
N GLN A 115 -28.31 -26.83 -6.27
CA GLN A 115 -26.95 -27.33 -6.05
C GLN A 115 -25.99 -26.25 -5.53
N GLU A 116 -26.48 -25.10 -5.12
CA GLU A 116 -25.68 -23.93 -4.71
C GLU A 116 -24.79 -24.24 -3.51
N ALA A 117 -25.29 -25.02 -2.55
CA ALA A 117 -24.52 -25.45 -1.37
C ALA A 117 -23.36 -26.39 -1.74
N VAL A 118 -23.58 -27.31 -2.70
CA VAL A 118 -22.55 -28.24 -3.18
C VAL A 118 -21.50 -27.48 -4.00
N GLY A 119 -21.94 -26.66 -4.96
CA GLY A 119 -21.04 -25.81 -5.76
C GLY A 119 -20.23 -24.82 -4.91
N ALA A 120 -20.81 -24.29 -3.83
CA ALA A 120 -20.11 -23.43 -2.87
C ALA A 120 -19.09 -24.19 -2.01
N PHE A 121 -19.34 -25.47 -1.68
CA PHE A 121 -18.38 -26.33 -1.00
C PHE A 121 -17.21 -26.69 -1.94
N ASP A 122 -17.52 -27.19 -3.13
CA ASP A 122 -16.53 -27.58 -4.16
C ASP A 122 -15.65 -26.40 -4.57
N LEU A 123 -16.22 -25.19 -4.64
CA LEU A 123 -15.47 -23.97 -4.89
C LEU A 123 -14.44 -23.67 -3.79
N ALA A 124 -14.81 -23.82 -2.51
CA ALA A 124 -13.87 -23.65 -1.40
C ALA A 124 -12.75 -24.71 -1.44
N VAL A 125 -13.11 -25.98 -1.71
CA VAL A 125 -12.14 -27.07 -1.90
C VAL A 125 -11.19 -26.81 -3.08
N LYS A 126 -11.69 -26.30 -4.21
CA LYS A 126 -10.88 -25.92 -5.37
C LYS A 126 -9.88 -24.81 -5.03
N PHE A 127 -10.30 -23.82 -4.23
CA PHE A 127 -9.42 -22.74 -3.77
C PHE A 127 -8.33 -23.20 -2.78
N GLU A 128 -8.66 -24.02 -1.77
CA GLU A 128 -7.63 -24.59 -0.86
C GLU A 128 -6.73 -25.62 -1.55
N THR A 129 -7.21 -26.30 -2.60
CA THR A 129 -6.38 -27.15 -3.47
C THR A 129 -5.36 -26.32 -4.24
N LEU A 130 -5.77 -25.18 -4.83
CA LEU A 130 -4.86 -24.24 -5.50
C LEU A 130 -3.82 -23.66 -4.53
N VAL A 131 -4.22 -23.31 -3.31
CA VAL A 131 -3.29 -22.92 -2.23
C VAL A 131 -2.27 -24.02 -1.94
N SER A 132 -2.72 -25.27 -1.81
CA SER A 132 -1.86 -26.42 -1.50
C SER A 132 -0.90 -26.78 -2.63
N LEU A 133 -1.26 -26.49 -3.89
CA LEU A 133 -0.39 -26.63 -5.06
C LEU A 133 0.62 -25.48 -5.18
N ARG A 134 0.25 -24.26 -4.76
CA ARG A 134 1.14 -23.08 -4.79
C ARG A 134 2.14 -23.06 -3.64
N PHE A 135 1.72 -23.56 -2.48
CA PHE A 135 2.52 -23.69 -1.27
C PHE A 135 2.43 -25.13 -0.75
N PRO A 136 3.12 -26.09 -1.39
CA PRO A 136 3.28 -27.42 -0.84
C PRO A 136 3.84 -27.32 0.59
N LEU A 137 3.24 -28.04 1.54
CA LEU A 137 3.78 -28.12 2.90
C LEU A 137 5.17 -28.76 2.85
N ASP A 138 6.16 -28.13 3.48
CA ASP A 138 7.55 -28.59 3.46
C ASP A 138 7.68 -30.07 3.83
N GLN A 139 8.34 -30.83 2.96
CA GLN A 139 8.73 -32.21 3.24
C GLN A 139 10.00 -32.25 4.11
N HIS A 140 9.96 -31.55 5.25
CA HIS A 140 11.01 -31.56 6.25
C HIS A 140 10.48 -32.08 7.59
N PRO A 141 11.29 -32.87 8.33
CA PRO A 141 10.78 -33.69 9.42
C PRO A 141 10.32 -32.84 10.60
N ARG A 142 9.12 -33.14 11.11
CA ARG A 142 8.66 -32.62 12.40
C ARG A 142 9.67 -33.01 13.48
N ARG A 143 10.27 -32.04 14.18
CA ARG A 143 10.91 -32.30 15.48
C ARG A 143 9.84 -32.68 16.49
N THR A 144 9.58 -33.98 16.63
CA THR A 144 8.52 -34.53 17.49
C THR A 144 8.95 -34.60 18.95
N HIS A 145 8.88 -33.47 19.66
CA HIS A 145 8.86 -33.42 21.13
C HIS A 145 7.45 -33.20 21.65
N ALA A 146 6.60 -34.23 21.53
CA ALA A 146 5.31 -34.32 22.21
C ALA A 146 4.95 -35.80 22.39
N CYS A 147 5.07 -36.32 23.61
CA CYS A 147 4.66 -37.68 23.93
C CYS A 147 3.14 -37.72 24.16
N PHE A 148 2.41 -38.43 23.29
CA PHE A 148 0.99 -38.73 23.48
C PHE A 148 0.72 -40.19 23.10
N PRO A 149 -0.16 -40.91 23.84
CA PRO A 149 -0.34 -42.36 23.67
C PRO A 149 -1.04 -42.72 22.35
N ARG A 150 -0.54 -43.78 21.70
CA ARG A 150 -1.06 -44.33 20.43
C ARG A 150 -2.35 -45.15 20.65
N SER A 151 -3.49 -44.51 20.91
CA SER A 151 -4.77 -45.23 21.11
C SER A 151 -6.04 -44.52 20.60
N ARG A 152 -5.95 -43.73 19.52
CA ARG A 152 -7.14 -43.27 18.76
C ARG A 152 -6.83 -42.78 17.34
N LEU A 153 -6.39 -43.67 16.45
CA LEU A 153 -5.97 -43.36 15.07
C LEU A 153 -6.75 -44.11 13.97
N ALA A 154 -7.95 -44.62 14.28
CA ALA A 154 -8.78 -45.44 13.40
C ALA A 154 -10.18 -44.83 13.18
N SER A 155 -10.25 -43.64 12.54
CA SER A 155 -11.47 -43.04 11.95
C SER A 155 -11.18 -41.62 11.40
N MET A 156 -10.36 -41.51 10.36
CA MET A 156 -10.18 -40.27 9.60
C MET A 156 -10.40 -40.55 8.12
N PRO A 157 -11.22 -39.76 7.40
CA PRO A 157 -11.36 -39.91 5.95
C PRO A 157 -10.02 -39.64 5.27
N SER A 158 -9.71 -40.43 4.25
CA SER A 158 -8.43 -40.35 3.55
C SER A 158 -8.23 -38.98 2.90
N ARG A 159 -7.16 -38.28 3.28
CA ARG A 159 -6.72 -37.07 2.56
C ARG A 159 -6.52 -37.39 1.08
N PRO A 160 -6.88 -36.48 0.15
CA PRO A 160 -6.51 -36.64 -1.25
C PRO A 160 -4.99 -36.76 -1.37
N ARG A 161 -4.52 -37.75 -2.16
CA ARG A 161 -3.10 -37.84 -2.52
C ARG A 161 -2.74 -36.59 -3.35
N PRO A 162 -1.55 -35.98 -3.16
CA PRO A 162 -1.07 -34.97 -4.09
C PRO A 162 -0.92 -35.59 -5.50
N PRO A 163 -1.14 -34.82 -6.57
CA PRO A 163 -0.93 -35.31 -7.93
C PRO A 163 0.54 -35.71 -8.15
N ALA A 164 0.76 -36.70 -9.03
CA ALA A 164 2.09 -37.28 -9.28
C ALA A 164 3.10 -36.29 -9.91
N SER A 165 2.64 -35.14 -10.40
CA SER A 165 3.44 -34.00 -10.82
C SER A 165 2.73 -32.70 -10.43
N LEU A 166 3.51 -31.65 -10.16
CA LEU A 166 2.97 -30.30 -10.00
C LEU A 166 2.52 -29.75 -11.37
N PRO A 167 1.40 -29.01 -11.45
CA PRO A 167 0.95 -28.42 -12.71
C PRO A 167 1.95 -27.38 -13.23
N SER A 168 2.04 -27.25 -14.56
CA SER A 168 2.82 -26.17 -15.17
C SER A 168 2.29 -24.79 -14.75
N PRO A 169 3.11 -23.72 -14.78
CA PRO A 169 2.67 -22.38 -14.41
C PRO A 169 1.43 -21.90 -15.17
N ALA A 170 1.33 -22.24 -16.46
CA ALA A 170 0.18 -21.93 -17.30
C ALA A 170 -1.07 -22.73 -16.89
N ALA A 171 -0.94 -24.04 -16.64
CA ALA A 171 -2.06 -24.87 -16.16
C ALA A 171 -2.56 -24.41 -14.78
N PHE A 172 -1.66 -24.02 -13.88
CA PHE A 172 -2.01 -23.43 -12.59
C PHE A 172 -2.79 -22.11 -12.75
N GLN A 173 -2.31 -21.21 -13.63
CA GLN A 173 -2.99 -19.95 -13.95
C GLN A 173 -4.39 -20.18 -14.55
N GLN A 174 -4.55 -21.18 -15.42
CA GLN A 174 -5.84 -21.55 -16.01
C GLN A 174 -6.82 -22.06 -14.95
N LEU A 175 -6.40 -22.97 -14.08
CA LEU A 175 -7.22 -23.51 -12.98
C LEU A 175 -7.64 -22.41 -11.97
N LEU A 176 -6.72 -21.49 -11.66
CA LEU A 176 -7.00 -20.32 -10.81
C LEU A 176 -7.96 -19.34 -11.49
N GLY A 177 -7.79 -19.06 -12.78
CA GLY A 177 -8.69 -18.19 -13.54
C GLY A 177 -10.09 -18.74 -13.68
N GLU A 178 -10.24 -20.06 -13.85
CA GLU A 178 -11.53 -20.74 -13.85
C GLU A 178 -12.20 -20.66 -12.46
N ALA A 179 -11.45 -20.94 -11.39
CA ALA A 179 -11.96 -20.85 -10.01
C ALA A 179 -12.43 -19.42 -9.67
N ILE A 180 -11.66 -18.39 -10.08
CA ILE A 180 -12.05 -16.99 -9.92
C ILE A 180 -13.29 -16.64 -10.78
N SER A 181 -13.40 -17.18 -12.00
CA SER A 181 -14.57 -16.96 -12.85
C SER A 181 -15.85 -17.52 -12.22
N ILE A 182 -15.79 -18.75 -11.71
CA ILE A 182 -16.91 -19.40 -10.99
C ILE A 182 -17.25 -18.62 -9.70
N ALA A 183 -16.23 -18.21 -8.92
CA ALA A 183 -16.44 -17.44 -7.70
C ALA A 183 -17.05 -16.05 -7.97
N LYS A 184 -16.65 -15.39 -9.06
CA LYS A 184 -17.27 -14.13 -9.52
C LYS A 184 -18.72 -14.33 -9.95
N ALA A 185 -18.98 -15.39 -10.72
CA ALA A 185 -20.30 -15.68 -11.28
C ALA A 185 -21.35 -16.03 -10.19
N ASN A 186 -20.90 -16.47 -9.01
CA ASN A 186 -21.77 -16.90 -7.91
C ASN A 186 -21.58 -16.09 -6.61
N ALA A 187 -20.85 -14.97 -6.66
CA ALA A 187 -20.43 -14.20 -5.48
C ALA A 187 -21.62 -13.79 -4.59
N ASP A 188 -22.72 -13.40 -5.21
CA ASP A 188 -24.00 -12.98 -4.61
C ASP A 188 -24.74 -14.10 -3.87
N ILE A 189 -24.49 -15.38 -4.19
CA ILE A 189 -25.13 -16.54 -3.56
C ILE A 189 -24.20 -17.34 -2.63
N LEU A 190 -22.92 -16.96 -2.49
CA LEU A 190 -22.00 -17.69 -1.61
C LEU A 190 -22.47 -17.62 -0.13
N PRO A 191 -22.43 -18.72 0.63
CA PRO A 191 -22.61 -18.71 2.08
C PRO A 191 -21.37 -18.13 2.78
N VAL A 192 -21.54 -17.70 4.04
CA VAL A 192 -20.49 -17.07 4.87
C VAL A 192 -19.20 -17.90 4.93
N SER A 193 -19.32 -19.21 5.12
CA SER A 193 -18.17 -20.14 5.20
C SER A 193 -17.35 -20.16 3.91
N THR A 194 -18.00 -20.32 2.76
CA THR A 194 -17.34 -20.29 1.45
C THR A 194 -16.74 -18.93 1.16
N LEU A 195 -17.46 -17.82 1.41
CA LEU A 195 -16.92 -16.47 1.24
C LEU A 195 -15.62 -16.27 2.05
N LEU A 196 -15.64 -16.64 3.34
CA LEU A 196 -14.51 -16.51 4.26
C LEU A 196 -13.33 -17.42 3.93
N SER A 197 -13.55 -18.53 3.21
CA SER A 197 -12.48 -19.43 2.73
C SER A 197 -11.94 -18.98 1.37
N VAL A 198 -12.80 -18.71 0.39
CA VAL A 198 -12.42 -18.26 -0.95
C VAL A 198 -11.66 -16.94 -0.91
N ALA A 199 -12.11 -15.96 -0.11
CA ALA A 199 -11.38 -14.70 0.07
C ALA A 199 -9.96 -14.95 0.63
N HIS A 200 -9.83 -15.85 1.60
CA HIS A 200 -8.56 -16.15 2.25
C HIS A 200 -7.57 -16.89 1.35
N ALA A 201 -8.05 -17.94 0.69
CA ALA A 201 -7.27 -18.70 -0.27
C ALA A 201 -6.81 -17.80 -1.43
N ALA A 202 -7.68 -16.96 -1.97
CA ALA A 202 -7.32 -16.00 -3.00
C ALA A 202 -6.31 -14.94 -2.51
N ALA A 203 -6.45 -14.45 -1.27
CA ALA A 203 -5.50 -13.51 -0.67
C ALA A 203 -4.12 -14.15 -0.43
N ARG A 204 -4.08 -15.43 0.00
CA ARG A 204 -2.84 -16.23 0.11
C ARG A 204 -2.20 -16.49 -1.26
N LEU A 205 -3.01 -16.67 -2.31
CA LEU A 205 -2.56 -16.82 -3.70
C LEU A 205 -2.14 -15.50 -4.38
N GLY A 206 -2.31 -14.35 -3.72
CA GLY A 206 -1.91 -13.04 -4.26
C GLY A 206 -2.81 -12.51 -5.39
N VAL A 207 -4.10 -12.89 -5.40
CA VAL A 207 -5.04 -12.53 -6.48
C VAL A 207 -5.42 -11.04 -6.42
N GLN A 208 -4.86 -10.20 -7.29
CA GLN A 208 -5.17 -8.76 -7.36
C GLN A 208 -6.12 -8.43 -8.52
N ILE A 209 -7.35 -8.95 -8.48
CA ILE A 209 -8.37 -8.74 -9.52
C ILE A 209 -9.52 -7.92 -8.94
N PHE A 210 -9.51 -6.60 -9.19
CA PHE A 210 -10.50 -5.66 -8.65
C PHE A 210 -11.97 -6.07 -8.91
N SER A 211 -12.27 -6.64 -10.08
CA SER A 211 -13.64 -7.10 -10.41
C SER A 211 -14.07 -8.35 -9.64
N PHE A 212 -13.13 -9.13 -9.09
CA PHE A 212 -13.39 -10.23 -8.17
C PHE A 212 -13.51 -9.73 -6.73
N ALA A 213 -12.54 -8.94 -6.29
CA ALA A 213 -12.51 -8.38 -4.93
C ALA A 213 -13.71 -7.47 -4.64
N SER A 214 -14.19 -6.73 -5.65
CA SER A 214 -15.43 -5.94 -5.60
C SER A 214 -16.70 -6.80 -5.47
N ALA A 215 -16.71 -7.99 -6.07
CA ALA A 215 -17.82 -8.94 -5.94
C ALA A 215 -17.85 -9.58 -4.55
N LEU A 216 -16.69 -10.06 -4.06
CA LEU A 216 -16.56 -10.57 -2.70
C LEU A 216 -16.87 -9.51 -1.64
N ARG A 217 -16.46 -8.24 -1.85
CA ARG A 217 -16.81 -7.14 -0.95
C ARG A 217 -18.32 -6.90 -0.86
N ARG A 218 -19.05 -6.91 -1.99
CA ARG A 218 -20.52 -6.73 -1.94
C ARG A 218 -21.16 -7.83 -1.08
N ARG A 219 -20.85 -9.10 -1.36
CA ARG A 219 -21.36 -10.21 -0.56
C ARG A 219 -20.95 -10.13 0.92
N ALA A 220 -19.73 -9.66 1.20
CA ALA A 220 -19.26 -9.45 2.56
C ALA A 220 -20.07 -8.40 3.33
N LEU A 221 -20.64 -7.40 2.66
CA LEU A 221 -21.54 -6.41 3.26
C LEU A 221 -22.92 -7.03 3.54
N ASP A 222 -23.49 -7.72 2.56
CA ASP A 222 -24.78 -8.42 2.70
C ASP A 222 -24.78 -9.39 3.90
N LEU A 223 -23.66 -10.08 4.12
CA LEU A 223 -23.48 -11.11 5.15
C LEU A 223 -22.96 -10.59 6.51
N LEU A 224 -22.79 -9.28 6.71
CA LEU A 224 -22.28 -8.73 7.98
C LEU A 224 -23.02 -9.16 9.26
N PRO A 225 -24.36 -9.34 9.26
CA PRO A 225 -25.08 -9.85 10.44
C PRO A 225 -24.71 -11.28 10.81
N GLU A 226 -24.36 -12.11 9.83
CA GLU A 226 -24.05 -13.53 10.02
C GLU A 226 -22.60 -13.79 10.48
N ILE A 227 -21.68 -12.85 10.21
CA ILE A 227 -20.26 -12.96 10.61
C ILE A 227 -20.14 -12.65 12.12
N LYS A 228 -20.48 -13.64 12.94
CA LYS A 228 -20.49 -13.58 14.42
C LYS A 228 -19.11 -13.75 15.09
N ASN A 229 -18.06 -14.11 14.34
CA ASN A 229 -16.72 -14.36 14.89
C ASN A 229 -15.77 -13.17 14.61
N PRO A 230 -15.33 -12.42 15.64
CA PRO A 230 -14.37 -11.31 15.51
C PRO A 230 -13.11 -11.63 14.70
N ALA A 231 -12.50 -12.80 14.92
CA ALA A 231 -11.25 -13.17 14.24
C ALA A 231 -11.49 -13.45 12.75
N ALA A 232 -12.64 -14.04 12.40
CA ALA A 232 -13.01 -14.27 11.01
C ALA A 232 -13.36 -12.96 10.29
N PHE A 233 -14.03 -12.02 10.97
CA PHE A 233 -14.33 -10.69 10.44
C PHE A 233 -13.07 -9.86 10.18
N ILE A 234 -12.17 -9.76 11.16
CA ILE A 234 -10.91 -9.02 11.03
C ILE A 234 -10.03 -9.64 9.93
N ARG A 235 -9.97 -10.98 9.85
CA ARG A 235 -9.29 -11.69 8.76
C ARG A 235 -9.91 -11.36 7.40
N LEU A 236 -11.24 -11.33 7.28
CA LEU A 236 -11.92 -10.94 6.04
C LEU A 236 -11.56 -9.52 5.59
N LEU A 237 -11.42 -8.56 6.50
CA LEU A 237 -10.95 -7.22 6.15
C LEU A 237 -9.53 -7.24 5.58
N GLN A 238 -8.61 -8.01 6.19
CA GLN A 238 -7.25 -8.17 5.66
C GLN A 238 -7.19 -8.92 4.32
N ASP A 239 -8.03 -9.95 4.15
CA ASP A 239 -8.11 -10.70 2.90
C ASP A 239 -8.66 -9.80 1.79
N LEU A 240 -9.74 -9.05 2.05
CA LEU A 240 -10.28 -8.05 1.11
C LEU A 240 -9.26 -6.95 0.79
N GLU A 241 -8.45 -6.50 1.75
CA GLU A 241 -7.38 -5.53 1.50
C GLU A 241 -6.35 -6.07 0.52
N LYS A 242 -5.79 -7.26 0.79
CA LYS A 242 -4.79 -7.93 -0.09
C LYS A 242 -5.30 -8.19 -1.51
N LEU A 243 -6.60 -8.40 -1.67
CA LEU A 243 -7.26 -8.60 -2.97
C LEU A 243 -7.51 -7.28 -3.75
N GLY A 244 -7.23 -6.11 -3.16
CA GLY A 244 -7.64 -4.80 -3.71
C GLY A 244 -9.14 -4.51 -3.57
N GLY A 245 -9.85 -5.26 -2.73
CA GLY A 245 -11.27 -5.12 -2.43
C GLY A 245 -11.55 -4.10 -1.34
N LEU A 246 -10.69 -4.01 -0.31
CA LEU A 246 -10.77 -2.99 0.72
C LEU A 246 -9.87 -1.80 0.31
N GLY A 247 -10.46 -0.61 0.34
CA GLY A 247 -9.81 0.67 0.10
C GLY A 247 -10.50 1.72 0.96
N ASP A 248 -9.95 2.93 1.03
CA ASP A 248 -10.30 3.93 2.04
C ASP A 248 -11.81 4.24 2.07
N ARG A 249 -12.38 4.47 0.88
CA ARG A 249 -13.82 4.68 0.63
C ARG A 249 -14.69 3.46 0.94
N HIS A 250 -14.11 2.25 0.95
CA HIS A 250 -14.81 0.99 1.18
C HIS A 250 -14.81 0.54 2.64
N PHE A 251 -13.78 0.92 3.43
CA PHE A 251 -13.70 0.55 4.85
C PHE A 251 -14.85 1.13 5.66
N ILE A 252 -15.36 2.30 5.28
CA ILE A 252 -16.47 2.99 5.96
C ILE A 252 -17.74 2.12 6.03
N PHE A 253 -18.02 1.30 5.01
CA PHE A 253 -19.16 0.36 5.03
C PHE A 253 -19.03 -0.76 6.09
N PHE A 254 -17.82 -0.98 6.61
CA PHE A 254 -17.54 -1.95 7.67
C PHE A 254 -17.44 -1.30 9.07
N ARG A 255 -17.55 0.03 9.17
CA ARG A 255 -17.28 0.82 10.39
C ARG A 255 -18.03 0.31 11.62
N GLU A 256 -19.35 0.20 11.54
CA GLU A 256 -20.13 -0.20 12.73
C GLU A 256 -19.86 -1.66 13.14
N LYS A 257 -19.51 -2.55 12.19
CA LYS A 257 -19.08 -3.92 12.53
C LYS A 257 -17.71 -3.95 13.21
N VAL A 258 -16.79 -3.06 12.83
CA VAL A 258 -15.52 -2.85 13.54
C VAL A 258 -15.78 -2.30 14.95
N LYS A 259 -16.72 -1.36 15.10
CA LYS A 259 -17.14 -0.79 16.38
C LYS A 259 -17.74 -1.85 17.32
N GLU A 260 -18.72 -2.65 16.86
CA GLU A 260 -19.24 -3.82 17.59
C GLU A 260 -18.11 -4.73 18.09
N THR A 261 -17.18 -5.04 17.18
CA THR A 261 -16.04 -5.95 17.41
C THR A 261 -15.09 -5.44 18.49
N LEU A 262 -14.88 -4.13 18.58
CA LEU A 262 -14.02 -3.50 19.60
C LEU A 262 -14.76 -3.24 20.93
N GLN A 263 -16.04 -2.84 20.86
CA GLN A 263 -16.84 -2.39 22.01
C GLN A 263 -17.14 -3.50 23.02
N SER A 264 -17.50 -4.70 22.55
CA SER A 264 -18.09 -5.72 23.42
C SER A 264 -17.18 -6.06 24.62
N ALA A 265 -17.72 -5.96 25.84
CA ALA A 265 -16.99 -6.31 27.06
C ALA A 265 -16.55 -7.79 27.07
N SER A 266 -17.33 -8.67 26.45
CA SER A 266 -17.07 -10.09 26.24
C SER A 266 -16.48 -10.43 24.85
N SER A 267 -16.02 -9.42 24.11
CA SER A 267 -15.43 -9.57 22.77
C SER A 267 -14.30 -10.61 22.72
N ARG A 268 -14.42 -11.59 21.80
CA ARG A 268 -13.33 -12.51 21.46
C ARG A 268 -12.29 -11.89 20.51
N CYS A 269 -12.23 -10.55 20.43
CA CYS A 269 -11.23 -9.82 19.68
C CYS A 269 -9.92 -9.80 20.48
N SER A 270 -8.91 -10.57 20.06
CA SER A 270 -7.59 -10.57 20.70
C SER A 270 -6.89 -9.21 20.58
N LEU A 271 -5.84 -8.97 21.38
CA LEU A 271 -5.02 -7.77 21.20
C LEU A 271 -4.31 -7.75 19.85
N PHE A 272 -3.89 -8.93 19.34
CA PHE A 272 -3.44 -9.08 17.95
C PHE A 272 -4.51 -8.58 16.96
N GLY A 273 -5.74 -9.08 17.03
CA GLY A 273 -6.85 -8.61 16.18
C GLY A 273 -7.16 -7.11 16.34
N THR A 274 -7.02 -6.58 17.55
CA THR A 274 -7.16 -5.13 17.82
C THR A 274 -6.08 -4.33 17.10
N THR A 275 -4.81 -4.77 17.15
CA THR A 275 -3.71 -4.16 16.39
C THR A 275 -3.93 -4.27 14.88
N LEU A 276 -4.50 -5.37 14.38
CA LEU A 276 -4.83 -5.51 12.95
C LEU A 276 -5.89 -4.49 12.49
N VAL A 277 -6.88 -4.17 13.34
CA VAL A 277 -7.85 -3.09 13.06
C VAL A 277 -7.15 -1.73 13.01
N VAL A 278 -6.29 -1.41 13.99
CA VAL A 278 -5.53 -0.15 14.01
C VAL A 278 -4.57 -0.05 12.81
N HIS A 279 -3.96 -1.16 12.40
CA HIS A 279 -3.14 -1.24 11.19
C HIS A 279 -3.96 -0.94 9.92
N LEU A 280 -5.17 -1.50 9.79
CA LEU A 280 -6.05 -1.23 8.65
C LEU A 280 -6.52 0.23 8.63
N LEU A 281 -6.85 0.82 9.78
CA LEU A 281 -7.14 2.26 9.90
C LEU A 281 -5.95 3.10 9.42
N ALA A 282 -4.73 2.80 9.90
CA ALA A 282 -3.51 3.50 9.49
C ALA A 282 -3.23 3.36 7.98
N ARG A 283 -3.41 2.14 7.44
CA ARG A 283 -3.18 1.83 6.01
C ARG A 283 -4.17 2.55 5.09
N HIS A 284 -5.42 2.70 5.52
CA HIS A 284 -6.46 3.44 4.79
C HIS A 284 -6.50 4.94 5.13
N ARG A 285 -5.56 5.43 5.94
CA ARG A 285 -5.48 6.83 6.41
C ARG A 285 -6.78 7.27 7.10
N LEU A 286 -7.43 6.38 7.85
CA LEU A 286 -8.70 6.61 8.54
C LEU A 286 -8.48 6.92 10.02
N ARG A 287 -8.38 8.20 10.35
CA ARG A 287 -8.27 8.71 11.72
C ARG A 287 -9.64 8.77 12.40
N ASP A 288 -10.20 7.60 12.71
CA ASP A 288 -11.48 7.48 13.41
C ASP A 288 -11.29 7.46 14.92
N GLU A 289 -11.50 8.62 15.56
CA GLU A 289 -11.26 8.81 17.01
C GLU A 289 -12.17 7.93 17.90
N GLU A 290 -13.36 7.52 17.45
CA GLU A 290 -14.21 6.59 18.21
C GLU A 290 -13.59 5.18 18.18
N LEU A 291 -13.24 4.68 16.99
CA LEU A 291 -12.59 3.36 16.85
C LEU A 291 -11.21 3.33 17.53
N LEU A 292 -10.46 4.42 17.49
CA LEU A 292 -9.16 4.56 18.17
C LEU A 292 -9.32 4.60 19.69
N THR A 293 -10.28 5.35 20.22
CA THR A 293 -10.62 5.33 21.65
C THR A 293 -11.02 3.93 22.12
N LEU A 294 -11.82 3.22 21.32
CA LEU A 294 -12.23 1.84 21.60
C LEU A 294 -11.05 0.88 21.56
N ALA A 295 -10.15 0.97 20.58
CA ALA A 295 -8.93 0.16 20.52
C ALA A 295 -8.00 0.45 21.70
N TYR A 296 -7.78 1.72 22.06
CA TYR A 296 -6.93 2.10 23.20
C TYR A 296 -7.42 1.49 24.50
N ARG A 297 -8.74 1.56 24.78
CA ARG A 297 -9.36 0.94 25.97
C ARG A 297 -9.10 -0.57 26.07
N ARG A 298 -8.68 -1.25 25.00
CA ARG A 298 -8.27 -2.67 25.02
C ARG A 298 -6.79 -2.83 25.36
N PHE A 299 -5.92 -1.97 24.82
CA PHE A 299 -4.48 -1.97 25.13
C PHE A 299 -4.19 -1.51 26.56
N SER A 300 -4.87 -0.47 27.06
CA SER A 300 -4.64 0.09 28.41
C SER A 300 -5.27 -0.72 29.55
N ARG A 301 -6.23 -1.62 29.26
CA ARG A 301 -6.91 -2.46 30.26
C ARG A 301 -5.95 -3.32 31.09
N ASN A 302 -4.86 -3.82 30.50
CA ASN A 302 -3.85 -4.61 31.22
C ASN A 302 -2.52 -4.67 30.45
N ARG A 303 -1.48 -3.99 30.96
CA ARG A 303 -0.10 -4.03 30.43
C ARG A 303 0.47 -5.44 30.30
N TYR A 304 0.17 -6.33 31.25
CA TYR A 304 0.67 -7.71 31.24
C TYR A 304 0.05 -8.54 30.09
N THR A 305 -1.20 -8.25 29.72
CA THR A 305 -1.86 -8.88 28.56
C THR A 305 -1.29 -8.36 27.24
N LEU A 306 -0.99 -7.06 27.15
CA LEU A 306 -0.30 -6.49 25.98
C LEU A 306 1.12 -7.06 25.84
N ALA A 307 1.87 -7.14 26.94
CA ALA A 307 3.18 -7.77 26.98
C ALA A 307 3.13 -9.28 26.62
N ALA A 308 2.09 -10.00 27.05
CA ALA A 308 1.88 -11.40 26.68
C ALA A 308 1.64 -11.57 25.16
N ALA A 309 0.77 -10.73 24.58
CA ALA A 309 0.53 -10.74 23.13
C ALA A 309 1.82 -10.47 22.32
N VAL A 310 2.73 -9.63 22.83
CA VAL A 310 4.04 -9.40 22.20
C VAL A 310 5.00 -10.59 22.33
N ARG A 311 4.91 -11.41 23.40
CA ARG A 311 5.65 -12.69 23.46
C ARG A 311 5.10 -13.73 22.50
N GLU A 312 3.78 -13.78 22.34
CA GLU A 312 3.11 -14.66 21.37
C GLU A 312 3.32 -14.21 19.92
N THR A 313 3.56 -12.91 19.68
CA THR A 313 3.80 -12.35 18.35
C THR A 313 4.73 -11.12 18.43
N PRO A 314 6.06 -11.33 18.37
CA PRO A 314 7.07 -10.26 18.44
C PRO A 314 6.79 -9.05 17.54
N SER A 315 6.33 -9.29 16.32
CA SER A 315 5.97 -8.26 15.32
C SER A 315 5.03 -7.17 15.83
N LEU A 316 4.20 -7.45 16.85
CA LEU A 316 3.32 -6.46 17.47
C LEU A 316 4.09 -5.28 18.11
N LEU A 317 5.33 -5.53 18.57
CA LEU A 317 6.22 -4.50 19.13
C LEU A 317 6.55 -3.39 18.13
N ALA A 318 6.65 -3.72 16.83
CA ALA A 318 6.85 -2.75 15.76
C ALA A 318 5.53 -2.29 15.13
N ALA A 319 4.60 -3.23 14.87
CA ALA A 319 3.40 -2.97 14.09
C ALA A 319 2.39 -2.05 14.78
N LEU A 320 2.25 -2.15 16.11
CA LEU A 320 1.30 -1.30 16.85
C LEU A 320 1.78 0.15 16.99
N PRO A 321 3.01 0.45 17.48
CA PRO A 321 3.52 1.82 17.49
C PRO A 321 3.52 2.46 16.11
N LEU A 322 3.93 1.74 15.06
CA LEU A 322 3.91 2.24 13.68
C LEU A 322 2.51 2.67 13.23
N ALA A 323 1.48 1.86 13.53
CA ALA A 323 0.11 2.16 13.14
C ALA A 323 -0.45 3.37 13.91
N LEU A 324 -0.14 3.50 15.20
CA LEU A 324 -0.53 4.65 16.02
C LEU A 324 0.18 5.94 15.59
N SER A 325 1.50 5.89 15.31
CA SER A 325 2.26 7.04 14.81
C SER A 325 1.74 7.50 13.44
N ARG A 326 1.41 6.56 12.53
CA ARG A 326 0.81 6.87 11.22
C ARG A 326 -0.59 7.51 11.31
N LEU A 327 -1.29 7.36 12.43
CA LEU A 327 -2.60 7.95 12.69
C LEU A 327 -2.53 9.28 13.47
N GLU A 328 -1.32 9.80 13.73
CA GLU A 328 -1.08 11.07 14.44
C GLU A 328 -1.80 11.17 15.80
N VAL A 329 -1.76 10.08 16.57
CA VAL A 329 -2.24 10.02 17.96
C VAL A 329 -1.05 9.91 18.93
N PRO A 330 -0.22 10.97 19.06
CA PRO A 330 1.10 10.87 19.69
C PRO A 330 1.06 10.51 21.18
N THR A 331 0.09 11.01 21.95
CA THR A 331 -0.08 10.67 23.37
C THR A 331 -0.41 9.19 23.60
N LEU A 332 -1.27 8.64 22.74
CA LEU A 332 -1.61 7.22 22.70
C LEU A 332 -0.41 6.37 22.24
N ALA A 333 0.27 6.80 21.18
CA ALA A 333 1.48 6.14 20.68
C ALA A 333 2.58 6.11 21.75
N ALA A 334 2.83 7.21 22.46
CA ALA A 334 3.76 7.32 23.59
C ALA A 334 3.38 6.35 24.72
N SER A 335 2.13 6.39 25.19
CA SER A 335 1.66 5.52 26.29
C SER A 335 1.82 4.01 25.97
N VAL A 336 1.54 3.62 24.73
CA VAL A 336 1.75 2.24 24.26
C VAL A 336 3.23 1.91 24.11
N LEU A 337 4.03 2.82 23.54
CA LEU A 337 5.47 2.65 23.34
C LEU A 337 6.21 2.54 24.69
N ASP A 338 5.88 3.38 25.67
CA ASP A 338 6.36 3.32 27.06
C ASP A 338 6.12 1.93 27.68
N SER A 339 4.88 1.43 27.60
CA SER A 339 4.52 0.14 28.19
C SER A 339 5.22 -1.02 27.48
N LEU A 340 5.34 -0.97 26.15
CA LEU A 340 5.96 -2.01 25.34
C LEU A 340 7.49 -2.06 25.52
N LEU A 341 8.15 -0.91 25.47
CA LEU A 341 9.60 -0.82 25.60
C LEU A 341 10.06 -1.18 27.01
N ARG A 342 9.35 -0.69 28.05
CA ARG A 342 9.66 -0.97 29.45
C ARG A 342 9.54 -2.46 29.77
N ASP A 343 8.43 -3.08 29.36
CA ASP A 343 8.13 -4.45 29.79
C ASP A 343 8.79 -5.52 28.88
N GLN A 344 9.00 -5.29 27.57
CA GLN A 344 9.41 -6.37 26.63
C GLN A 344 10.64 -6.11 25.73
N ALA A 345 11.09 -4.87 25.50
CA ALA A 345 12.11 -4.59 24.47
C ALA A 345 13.37 -5.46 24.58
N ARG A 346 13.93 -5.63 25.79
CA ARG A 346 15.16 -6.41 26.02
C ARG A 346 15.06 -7.89 25.60
N ALA A 347 13.86 -8.47 25.61
CA ALA A 347 13.64 -9.86 25.25
C ALA A 347 13.20 -10.05 23.78
N THR A 348 12.58 -9.02 23.19
CA THR A 348 11.89 -9.14 21.90
C THR A 348 12.61 -8.44 20.73
N LEU A 349 13.44 -7.41 20.97
CA LEU A 349 14.09 -6.67 19.88
C LEU A 349 14.97 -7.55 18.97
N SER A 350 15.68 -8.53 19.53
CA SER A 350 16.51 -9.49 18.78
C SER A 350 15.70 -10.51 17.95
N GLN A 351 14.37 -10.55 18.12
CA GLN A 351 13.45 -11.42 17.38
C GLN A 351 12.80 -10.68 16.19
N LEU A 352 13.00 -9.36 16.08
CA LEU A 352 12.45 -8.55 15.00
C LEU A 352 13.35 -8.60 13.76
N SER A 353 12.75 -8.69 12.58
CA SER A 353 13.47 -8.46 11.33
C SER A 353 13.93 -7.01 11.20
N ILE A 354 14.92 -6.76 10.34
CA ILE A 354 15.41 -5.39 10.08
C ILE A 354 14.29 -4.43 9.63
N HIS A 355 13.30 -4.92 8.88
CA HIS A 355 12.12 -4.13 8.49
C HIS A 355 11.23 -3.76 9.70
N GLU A 356 11.09 -4.65 10.68
CA GLU A 356 10.34 -4.38 11.91
C GLU A 356 11.11 -3.43 12.83
N LEU A 357 12.43 -3.55 12.91
CA LEU A 357 13.29 -2.59 13.60
C LEU A 357 13.21 -1.19 12.98
N SER A 358 13.26 -1.06 11.64
CA SER A 358 13.04 0.22 10.95
C SER A 358 11.63 0.80 11.17
N ASN A 359 10.60 -0.05 11.17
CA ASN A 359 9.22 0.37 11.47
C ASN A 359 9.06 0.89 12.91
N LEU A 360 9.73 0.23 13.87
CA LEU A 360 9.76 0.68 15.27
C LEU A 360 10.52 2.00 15.39
N ALA A 361 11.72 2.12 14.82
CA ALA A 361 12.53 3.35 14.81
C ALA A 361 11.75 4.55 14.24
N TYR A 362 11.05 4.36 13.11
CA TYR A 362 10.17 5.36 12.53
C TYR A 362 9.04 5.78 13.49
N ALA A 363 8.41 4.82 14.17
CA ALA A 363 7.36 5.10 15.15
C ALA A 363 7.88 5.94 16.31
N ILE A 364 9.05 5.60 16.86
CA ILE A 364 9.71 6.33 17.94
C ILE A 364 10.05 7.76 17.52
N ALA A 365 10.58 7.97 16.31
CA ALA A 365 10.88 9.30 15.79
C ALA A 365 9.62 10.19 15.76
N CYS A 366 8.51 9.69 15.21
CA CYS A 366 7.24 10.42 15.14
C CYS A 366 6.64 10.72 16.53
N VAL A 367 6.83 9.85 17.52
CA VAL A 367 6.40 10.14 18.90
C VAL A 367 7.30 11.19 19.54
N SER A 368 8.61 11.12 19.31
CA SER A 368 9.61 11.99 19.94
C SER A 368 9.46 13.45 19.48
N THR A 369 9.26 13.69 18.17
CA THR A 369 9.04 15.05 17.63
C THR A 369 7.76 15.70 18.18
N HIS A 370 6.69 14.93 18.37
CA HIS A 370 5.41 15.44 18.87
C HIS A 370 5.32 15.58 20.40
N SER A 371 6.05 14.76 21.16
CA SER A 371 5.80 14.61 22.61
C SER A 371 6.88 15.21 23.52
N GLN A 372 8.04 15.61 22.97
CA GLN A 372 9.26 15.96 23.73
C GLN A 372 9.78 14.82 24.63
N VAL A 373 9.36 13.58 24.40
CA VAL A 373 9.78 12.39 25.16
C VAL A 373 10.99 11.75 24.48
N THR A 374 12.13 11.75 25.16
CA THR A 374 13.39 11.20 24.63
C THR A 374 13.54 9.70 24.93
N TYR A 375 13.31 8.85 23.93
CA TYR A 375 13.43 7.39 24.08
C TYR A 375 14.87 6.90 23.93
N LYS A 376 15.55 6.57 25.04
CA LYS A 376 16.83 5.85 25.02
C LYS A 376 16.61 4.34 24.88
N ILE A 377 16.82 3.80 23.68
CA ILE A 377 16.61 2.38 23.37
C ILE A 377 17.94 1.65 23.20
N GLY A 378 18.46 1.15 24.33
CA GLY A 378 19.71 0.39 24.35
C GLY A 378 20.93 1.25 23.99
N PRO A 379 22.01 0.63 23.46
CA PRO A 379 23.27 1.29 23.14
C PRO A 379 23.28 1.94 21.73
N LEU A 380 22.12 2.13 21.10
CA LEU A 380 22.01 2.74 19.76
C LEU A 380 22.18 4.26 19.84
N CYS A 381 23.42 4.71 20.04
CA CYS A 381 23.86 5.99 19.50
C CYS A 381 24.09 5.78 18.01
N VAL A 382 23.25 6.40 17.18
CA VAL A 382 23.65 6.81 15.83
C VAL A 382 24.15 8.23 16.00
N ASP A 383 25.41 8.50 15.66
CA ASP A 383 25.94 9.86 15.67
C ASP A 383 25.59 10.60 14.36
N ASP A 384 25.89 11.91 14.33
CA ASP A 384 25.58 12.73 13.17
C ASP A 384 26.39 12.30 11.92
N GLU A 385 27.54 11.65 12.08
CA GLU A 385 28.38 11.18 10.95
C GLU A 385 27.81 9.91 10.32
N GLU A 386 27.41 8.91 11.12
CA GLU A 386 26.67 7.73 10.63
C GLU A 386 25.35 8.15 9.96
N ALA A 387 24.62 9.10 10.55
CA ALA A 387 23.37 9.62 10.00
C ALA A 387 23.58 10.34 8.65
N LEU A 388 24.61 11.18 8.55
CA LEU A 388 24.97 11.87 7.30
C LEU A 388 25.48 10.90 6.23
N GLN A 389 26.26 9.88 6.60
CA GLN A 389 26.73 8.85 5.68
C GLN A 389 25.55 8.02 5.14
N PHE A 390 24.61 7.61 6.00
CA PHE A 390 23.39 6.93 5.57
C PHE A 390 22.54 7.81 4.63
N LEU A 391 22.46 9.12 4.89
CA LEU A 391 21.79 10.07 4.00
C LEU A 391 22.52 10.26 2.66
N SER A 392 23.86 10.19 2.60
CA SER A 392 24.59 10.19 1.32
C SER A 392 24.31 8.92 0.53
N LEU A 393 24.44 7.75 1.16
CA LEU A 393 24.12 6.45 0.54
C LEU A 393 22.65 6.40 0.06
N ALA A 394 21.72 7.04 0.78
CA ALA A 394 20.32 7.16 0.36
C ALA A 394 20.10 8.10 -0.84
N ARG A 395 20.95 9.12 -1.03
CA ARG A 395 20.95 10.01 -2.22
C ARG A 395 21.57 9.34 -3.45
N GLU A 396 22.65 8.61 -3.25
CA GLU A 396 23.36 7.88 -4.31
C GLU A 396 22.57 6.66 -4.81
N LYS A 397 21.74 6.08 -3.94
CA LYS A 397 20.83 5.00 -4.29
C LYS A 397 19.76 5.49 -5.28
N LYS A 398 19.98 5.20 -6.57
CA LYS A 398 19.00 5.36 -7.65
C LYS A 398 17.66 4.70 -7.27
N LEU A 399 16.74 5.49 -6.74
CA LEU A 399 15.34 5.12 -6.53
C LEU A 399 14.76 4.78 -7.91
N LEU A 400 14.44 3.50 -8.13
CA LEU A 400 14.06 3.00 -9.46
C LEU A 400 12.89 3.81 -10.03
N ASN A 401 13.10 4.39 -11.22
CA ASN A 401 12.23 5.42 -11.81
C ASN A 401 10.76 5.00 -11.90
N LEU A 402 10.00 5.37 -10.88
CA LEU A 402 8.53 5.36 -10.82
C LEU A 402 8.01 6.69 -10.23
N VAL A 403 8.74 7.79 -10.49
CA VAL A 403 8.25 9.15 -10.24
C VAL A 403 7.14 9.44 -11.24
N HIS A 404 5.92 9.03 -10.89
CA HIS A 404 4.73 9.28 -11.69
C HIS A 404 4.28 10.73 -11.51
N VAL A 405 4.91 11.65 -12.24
CA VAL A 405 4.53 13.06 -12.29
C VAL A 405 3.02 13.18 -12.47
N SER A 406 2.33 13.63 -11.42
CA SER A 406 0.88 13.52 -11.37
C SER A 406 0.22 14.47 -12.36
N GLN A 407 -1.00 14.16 -12.83
CA GLN A 407 -1.74 15.10 -13.69
C GLN A 407 -2.05 16.43 -12.97
N VAL A 408 -2.00 16.42 -11.63
CA VAL A 408 -2.12 17.59 -10.75
C VAL A 408 -0.85 18.44 -10.82
N GLN A 409 0.32 17.82 -10.61
CA GLN A 409 1.64 18.44 -10.72
C GLN A 409 1.88 19.00 -12.14
N LYS A 410 1.57 18.23 -13.20
CA LYS A 410 1.61 18.71 -14.61
C LYS A 410 0.67 19.90 -14.86
N ARG A 411 -0.43 20.02 -14.11
CA ARG A 411 -1.33 21.17 -14.19
C ARG A 411 -0.76 22.38 -13.44
N VAL A 412 -0.19 22.19 -12.25
CA VAL A 412 0.49 23.25 -11.48
C VAL A 412 1.70 23.81 -12.23
N GLY A 413 2.58 22.95 -12.75
CA GLY A 413 3.76 23.39 -13.51
C GLY A 413 3.42 24.26 -14.73
N ARG A 414 2.36 23.91 -15.48
CA ARG A 414 1.84 24.77 -16.56
C ARG A 414 1.30 26.11 -16.05
N LEU A 415 0.59 26.14 -14.92
CA LEU A 415 0.08 27.39 -14.36
C LEU A 415 1.22 28.31 -13.87
N LEU A 416 2.33 27.73 -13.38
CA LEU A 416 3.55 28.47 -13.02
C LEU A 416 4.33 28.95 -14.25
N PHE A 417 4.35 28.15 -15.34
CA PHE A 417 4.89 28.57 -16.64
C PHE A 417 4.09 29.75 -17.22
N ASP A 418 2.77 29.64 -17.26
CA ASP A 418 1.84 30.68 -17.72
C ASP A 418 1.93 31.99 -16.89
N GLU A 419 2.63 31.99 -15.75
CA GLU A 419 2.86 33.13 -14.85
C GLU A 419 4.31 33.65 -14.88
N GLY A 420 5.18 33.06 -15.70
CA GLY A 420 6.61 33.42 -15.78
C GLY A 420 7.47 32.93 -14.60
N LEU A 421 6.89 32.22 -13.63
CA LEU A 421 7.58 31.78 -12.40
C LEU A 421 8.53 30.58 -12.61
N MET A 422 8.49 29.93 -13.77
CA MET A 422 9.32 28.74 -14.07
C MET A 422 10.81 29.05 -14.28
N SER A 423 11.21 30.30 -14.47
CA SER A 423 12.63 30.68 -14.70
C SER A 423 13.54 30.37 -13.51
N GLU A 424 13.00 30.35 -12.29
CA GLU A 424 13.74 30.00 -11.06
C GLU A 424 13.45 28.58 -10.53
N ILE A 425 12.48 27.86 -11.13
CA ILE A 425 11.94 26.62 -10.56
C ILE A 425 12.48 25.37 -11.28
N CYS A 426 13.24 24.56 -10.55
CA CYS A 426 13.53 23.18 -10.90
C CYS A 426 12.30 22.29 -10.69
N VAL A 427 11.98 21.43 -11.67
CA VAL A 427 10.93 20.40 -11.57
C VAL A 427 11.56 19.07 -11.14
N GLU A 428 10.87 18.27 -10.32
CA GLU A 428 11.35 16.96 -9.83
C GLU A 428 12.75 17.02 -9.17
N TYR A 429 12.97 18.03 -8.31
CA TYR A 429 14.28 18.28 -7.71
C TYR A 429 14.64 17.20 -6.65
N PRO A 430 15.78 16.50 -6.77
CA PRO A 430 16.18 15.47 -5.82
C PRO A 430 16.84 16.08 -4.57
N LEU A 431 16.32 15.75 -3.39
CA LEU A 431 16.86 16.19 -2.10
C LEU A 431 16.78 15.07 -1.06
N GLY A 432 17.94 14.57 -0.63
CA GLY A 432 18.00 13.45 0.31
C GLY A 432 17.34 12.19 -0.31
N PRO A 433 16.48 11.47 0.43
CA PRO A 433 15.68 10.36 -0.09
C PRO A 433 14.39 10.82 -0.83
N TYR A 434 14.19 12.13 -1.03
CA TYR A 434 12.98 12.69 -1.63
C TYR A 434 13.23 13.19 -3.05
N VAL A 435 12.19 13.10 -3.88
CA VAL A 435 11.99 13.97 -5.03
C VAL A 435 10.94 15.01 -4.63
N LEU A 436 11.22 16.27 -4.92
CA LEU A 436 10.35 17.41 -4.64
C LEU A 436 9.63 17.83 -5.92
N ASP A 437 8.33 18.12 -5.85
CA ASP A 437 7.53 18.39 -7.06
C ASP A 437 8.10 19.55 -7.88
N PHE A 438 8.46 20.63 -7.17
CA PHE A 438 9.04 21.87 -7.67
C PHE A 438 9.94 22.49 -6.59
N ALA A 439 11.10 23.03 -6.95
CA ALA A 439 12.04 23.66 -6.01
C ALA A 439 12.76 24.86 -6.62
N ILE A 440 13.16 25.82 -5.77
CA ILE A 440 14.01 26.98 -6.10
C ILE A 440 15.25 26.89 -5.20
N PRO A 441 16.32 26.17 -5.62
CA PRO A 441 17.43 25.85 -4.74
C PRO A 441 18.20 27.07 -4.23
N SER A 442 18.26 28.15 -5.03
CA SER A 442 18.88 29.44 -4.68
C SER A 442 18.22 30.13 -3.48
N ARG A 443 16.92 29.91 -3.26
CA ARG A 443 16.13 30.44 -2.13
C ARG A 443 15.75 29.37 -1.10
N LYS A 444 16.25 28.14 -1.26
CA LYS A 444 15.79 26.93 -0.55
C LYS A 444 14.26 26.79 -0.47
N LEU A 445 13.52 27.25 -1.49
CA LEU A 445 12.06 27.15 -1.50
C LEU A 445 11.62 25.86 -2.19
N VAL A 446 10.58 25.20 -1.69
CA VAL A 446 9.95 24.02 -2.31
C VAL A 446 8.44 24.22 -2.40
N VAL A 447 7.83 23.81 -3.52
CA VAL A 447 6.38 23.85 -3.75
C VAL A 447 5.85 22.42 -3.94
N GLU A 448 5.14 21.90 -2.94
CA GLU A 448 4.55 20.54 -2.94
C GLU A 448 3.07 20.57 -3.38
N VAL A 449 2.67 19.64 -4.25
CA VAL A 449 1.32 19.59 -4.85
C VAL A 449 0.51 18.42 -4.25
N ASP A 450 0.11 18.61 -2.99
CA ASP A 450 -0.61 17.60 -2.21
C ASP A 450 -1.95 17.15 -2.86
N GLY A 451 -2.05 15.87 -3.22
CA GLY A 451 -3.30 15.19 -3.60
C GLY A 451 -3.99 14.45 -2.45
N GLU A 452 -5.10 13.75 -2.72
CA GLU A 452 -5.92 12.98 -1.74
C GLU A 452 -5.13 11.95 -0.89
N ALA A 453 -3.95 11.52 -1.35
CA ALA A 453 -3.07 10.62 -0.61
C ALA A 453 -2.26 11.30 0.51
N HIS A 454 -2.06 12.62 0.46
CA HIS A 454 -1.26 13.39 1.41
C HIS A 454 -2.02 13.73 2.70
N PHE A 455 -3.34 13.46 2.72
CA PHE A 455 -4.25 13.75 3.83
C PHE A 455 -4.85 12.47 4.43
N PHE A 456 -5.32 12.56 5.67
CA PHE A 456 -6.21 11.54 6.23
C PHE A 456 -7.52 11.53 5.43
N PHE A 457 -7.98 10.32 5.07
CA PHE A 457 -9.13 10.13 4.20
C PHE A 457 -10.37 10.83 4.77
N GLY A 458 -11.02 11.65 3.94
CA GLY A 458 -12.19 12.43 4.32
C GLY A 458 -11.89 13.77 5.02
N THR A 459 -10.63 14.11 5.30
CA THR A 459 -10.23 15.36 5.99
C THR A 459 -9.38 16.32 5.12
N THR A 460 -8.95 17.45 5.68
CA THR A 460 -7.86 18.30 5.16
C THR A 460 -6.54 18.17 5.96
N VAL A 461 -6.51 17.28 6.97
CA VAL A 461 -5.37 17.10 7.88
C VAL A 461 -4.29 16.26 7.19
N PRO A 462 -3.01 16.71 7.13
CA PRO A 462 -1.94 15.94 6.50
C PRO A 462 -1.67 14.62 7.23
N THR A 463 -1.15 13.63 6.51
CA THR A 463 -0.67 12.38 7.15
C THR A 463 0.64 12.60 7.90
N ALA A 464 0.95 11.70 8.85
CA ALA A 464 2.25 11.67 9.53
C ALA A 464 3.45 11.63 8.55
N GLN A 465 3.32 10.91 7.42
CA GLN A 465 4.36 10.86 6.40
C GLN A 465 4.54 12.21 5.69
N THR A 466 3.43 12.86 5.32
CA THR A 466 3.43 14.20 4.71
C THR A 466 4.00 15.22 5.69
N ARG A 467 3.53 15.22 6.95
CA ARG A 467 4.02 16.10 8.00
C ARG A 467 5.52 15.93 8.23
N MET A 468 5.99 14.70 8.42
CA MET A 468 7.41 14.40 8.64
C MET A 468 8.29 14.81 7.44
N LYS A 469 7.82 14.67 6.19
CA LYS A 469 8.54 15.22 5.02
C LYS A 469 8.72 16.74 5.14
N ARG A 470 7.66 17.47 5.51
CA ARG A 470 7.72 18.94 5.67
C ARG A 470 8.60 19.36 6.86
N GLU A 471 8.51 18.65 7.99
CA GLU A 471 9.34 18.91 9.19
C GLU A 471 10.83 18.69 8.87
N LEU A 472 11.19 17.62 8.15
CA LEU A 472 12.57 17.38 7.71
C LEU A 472 13.06 18.40 6.68
N LEU A 473 12.20 18.84 5.75
CA LEU A 473 12.52 19.92 4.81
C LEU A 473 12.83 21.22 5.55
N ALA A 474 11.98 21.63 6.49
CA ALA A 474 12.20 22.80 7.32
C ALA A 474 13.47 22.68 8.18
N ALA A 475 13.77 21.49 8.72
CA ALA A 475 15.01 21.24 9.47
C ALA A 475 16.27 21.33 8.58
N MET A 476 16.20 20.98 7.29
CA MET A 476 17.24 21.25 6.29
C MET A 476 17.29 22.74 5.85
N GLY A 477 16.46 23.60 6.43
CA GLY A 477 16.35 25.02 6.13
C GLY A 477 15.60 25.33 4.83
N TRP A 478 14.68 24.47 4.39
CA TRP A 478 13.83 24.73 3.21
C TRP A 478 12.48 25.32 3.59
N HIS A 479 12.06 26.37 2.88
CA HIS A 479 10.73 26.95 3.02
C HIS A 479 9.70 26.15 2.20
N VAL A 480 8.70 25.57 2.86
CA VAL A 480 7.75 24.63 2.24
C VAL A 480 6.41 25.29 1.93
N VAL A 481 6.19 25.62 0.66
CA VAL A 481 4.90 26.03 0.12
C VAL A 481 4.07 24.80 -0.23
N VAL A 482 2.80 24.75 0.19
CA VAL A 482 1.88 23.65 -0.11
C VAL A 482 0.74 24.13 -1.00
N VAL A 483 0.46 23.39 -2.08
CA VAL A 483 -0.57 23.69 -3.09
C VAL A 483 -1.63 22.57 -3.09
N PRO A 484 -2.48 22.48 -2.05
CA PRO A 484 -3.36 21.33 -1.82
C PRO A 484 -4.48 21.26 -2.87
N GLN A 485 -4.58 20.13 -3.56
CA GLN A 485 -5.51 19.93 -4.67
C GLN A 485 -6.97 20.16 -4.28
N GLU A 486 -7.37 19.70 -3.08
CA GLU A 486 -8.77 19.76 -2.61
C GLU A 486 -9.33 21.19 -2.63
N LEU A 487 -8.52 22.19 -2.26
CA LEU A 487 -8.96 23.59 -2.17
C LEU A 487 -9.25 24.22 -3.54
N TRP A 488 -8.72 23.67 -4.64
CA TRP A 488 -8.84 24.29 -5.97
C TRP A 488 -9.40 23.36 -7.07
N ARG A 489 -9.50 22.05 -6.85
CA ARG A 489 -10.02 21.06 -7.82
C ARG A 489 -11.34 21.48 -8.47
N ASN A 490 -12.24 22.08 -7.67
CA ASN A 490 -13.60 22.43 -8.06
C ASN A 490 -13.75 23.90 -8.53
N LYS A 491 -12.66 24.70 -8.61
CA LYS A 491 -12.71 26.12 -9.01
C LYS A 491 -12.59 26.29 -10.55
N ARG A 492 -13.02 27.45 -11.08
CA ARG A 492 -12.87 27.82 -12.50
C ARG A 492 -11.38 28.04 -12.84
N LYS A 493 -10.94 27.74 -14.09
CA LYS A 493 -9.51 27.76 -14.51
C LYS A 493 -8.74 29.00 -14.05
N GLY A 494 -9.27 30.21 -14.24
CA GLY A 494 -8.63 31.45 -13.81
C GLY A 494 -8.39 31.54 -12.31
N LYS A 495 -9.41 31.23 -11.49
CA LYS A 495 -9.31 31.20 -10.02
C LYS A 495 -8.38 30.11 -9.49
N ILE A 496 -8.06 29.08 -10.29
CA ILE A 496 -7.00 28.11 -9.97
C ILE A 496 -5.62 28.72 -10.25
N LYS A 497 -5.42 29.38 -11.40
CA LYS A 497 -4.15 30.07 -11.73
C LYS A 497 -3.80 31.09 -10.64
N GLU A 498 -4.76 31.94 -10.31
CA GLU A 498 -4.68 32.95 -9.25
C GLU A 498 -4.35 32.36 -7.87
N PHE A 499 -4.99 31.25 -7.48
CA PHE A 499 -4.70 30.56 -6.22
C PHE A 499 -3.28 30.02 -6.16
N VAL A 500 -2.83 29.34 -7.22
CA VAL A 500 -1.50 28.71 -7.31
C VAL A 500 -0.40 29.78 -7.36
N ALA A 501 -0.56 30.79 -8.22
CA ALA A 501 0.39 31.89 -8.38
C ALA A 501 0.57 32.66 -7.06
N ARG A 502 -0.53 33.04 -6.40
CA ARG A 502 -0.50 33.71 -5.09
C ARG A 502 0.22 32.86 -4.05
N LYS A 503 -0.07 31.55 -3.94
CA LYS A 503 0.59 30.69 -2.94
C LYS A 503 2.11 30.56 -3.14
N VAL A 504 2.59 30.57 -4.38
CA VAL A 504 4.04 30.55 -4.66
C VAL A 504 4.68 31.92 -4.43
N ARG A 505 4.00 33.03 -4.79
CA ARG A 505 4.48 34.39 -4.48
C ARG A 505 4.55 34.66 -2.98
N GLU A 506 3.55 34.25 -2.20
CA GLU A 506 3.57 34.32 -0.72
C GLU A 506 4.84 33.68 -0.14
N GLY A 507 5.25 32.50 -0.64
CA GLY A 507 6.50 31.86 -0.21
C GLY A 507 7.78 32.57 -0.66
N LEU A 508 7.78 33.17 -1.87
CA LEU A 508 8.90 33.97 -2.39
C LEU A 508 9.08 35.31 -1.64
N GLU A 509 7.99 35.88 -1.14
CA GLU A 509 7.96 37.15 -0.41
C GLU A 509 8.43 36.98 1.04
N ILE A 510 8.12 35.84 1.68
CA ILE A 510 8.57 35.51 3.06
C ILE A 510 10.11 35.48 3.17
N ASP A 511 10.81 34.99 2.13
CA ASP A 511 12.29 34.97 2.04
C ASP A 511 12.90 36.39 1.98
N SER A 512 12.12 37.38 1.55
CA SER A 512 12.59 38.77 1.38
C SER A 512 12.55 39.61 2.66
N GLY A 513 11.80 39.17 3.68
CA GLY A 513 11.61 39.90 4.95
C GLY A 513 12.50 39.46 6.12
N GLY A 514 13.44 38.54 5.89
CA GLY A 514 14.24 37.89 6.95
C GLY A 514 15.73 38.23 6.96
N ARG A 515 16.11 39.46 6.58
CA ARG A 515 17.50 39.96 6.61
C ARG A 515 17.75 40.91 7.78
#